data_AF-A0A2S8ZES2-F1
#
_entry.id   AF-A0A2S8ZES2-F1
#
_cell.length_a   1.000
_cell.length_b   1.000
_cell.length_c   1.000
_cell.angle_alpha   90.00
_cell.angle_beta   90.00
_cell.angle_gamma   90.00
#
_symmetry.space_group_name_H-M   'P 1'
#
loop_
_entity.id
_entity.type
_entity.pdbx_description
1 polymer ?
#
loop_
_entity_poly.entity_id
_entity_poly.type
_entity_poly.pdbx_seq_one_letter_code
_entity_poly.pdbx_strand_id
1 'polypeptide(L)'
;MQENSKNEFLKIAKEYVLNNAGDHVEVSYTEDHDDLFVFGYQAKDKKVKLVGQGPIVLVKKDGRIIEYGSATGIKQALIEVINKLNKERLIRIYYKDYDIWNGKYNLIINEVDDYWEEIMGIGELILEELVNILLKHKIYNSSLYDSNNPESYYYTKEQLEKALKQPPLILERHFCEKLEDLLVDLIDTNMYFDWTLSETK
;
A
#
# COMPACT_ATOMS: atom_id res chain seq x y z
N MET A 1 -20.74 -24.78 10.36
CA MET A 1 -20.40 -23.91 11.52
C MET A 1 -20.03 -22.53 10.99
N GLN A 2 -20.97 -21.57 10.96
CA GLN A 2 -20.73 -20.20 10.46
C GLN A 2 -21.47 -19.10 11.25
N GLU A 3 -22.34 -19.42 12.22
CA GLU A 3 -23.12 -18.40 12.95
C GLU A 3 -22.31 -17.64 14.02
N ASN A 4 -21.20 -18.19 14.51
CA ASN A 4 -20.44 -17.57 15.60
C ASN A 4 -19.52 -16.42 15.14
N SER A 5 -19.03 -16.41 13.90
CA SER A 5 -18.06 -15.40 13.43
C SER A 5 -18.70 -14.05 13.16
N LYS A 6 -19.91 -14.02 12.59
CA LYS A 6 -20.62 -12.76 12.30
C LYS A 6 -20.96 -11.97 13.57
N ASN A 7 -21.30 -12.69 14.65
CA ASN A 7 -21.59 -12.08 15.95
C ASN A 7 -20.34 -11.42 16.57
N GLU A 8 -19.16 -11.98 16.33
CA GLU A 8 -17.88 -11.42 16.78
C GLU A 8 -17.56 -10.12 16.03
N PHE A 9 -17.66 -10.09 14.69
CA PHE A 9 -17.40 -8.87 13.92
C PHE A 9 -18.42 -7.76 14.21
N LEU A 10 -19.68 -8.12 14.43
CA LEU A 10 -20.69 -7.15 14.87
C LEU A 10 -20.36 -6.57 16.26
N LYS A 11 -19.81 -7.38 17.17
CA LYS A 11 -19.35 -6.90 18.48
C LYS A 11 -18.20 -5.90 18.32
N ILE A 12 -17.21 -6.22 17.50
CA ILE A 12 -16.09 -5.30 17.18
C ILE A 12 -16.61 -4.00 16.58
N ALA A 13 -17.54 -4.07 15.62
CA ALA A 13 -18.15 -2.88 15.02
C ALA A 13 -18.89 -2.00 16.05
N LYS A 14 -19.65 -2.62 16.96
CA LYS A 14 -20.35 -1.89 18.03
C LYS A 14 -19.38 -1.23 19.01
N GLU A 15 -18.33 -1.94 19.41
CA GLU A 15 -17.28 -1.40 20.28
C GLU A 15 -16.56 -0.23 19.61
N TYR A 16 -16.23 -0.37 18.32
CA TYR A 16 -15.62 0.69 17.53
C TYR A 16 -16.50 1.95 17.47
N VAL A 17 -17.78 1.78 17.14
CA VAL A 17 -18.73 2.89 17.05
C VAL A 17 -18.91 3.57 18.41
N LEU A 18 -19.05 2.79 19.48
CA LEU A 18 -19.17 3.33 20.84
C LEU A 18 -17.93 4.17 21.22
N ASN A 19 -16.73 3.67 20.91
CA ASN A 19 -15.48 4.32 21.30
C ASN A 19 -15.16 5.57 20.46
N ASN A 20 -15.54 5.62 19.18
CA ASN A 20 -15.16 6.70 18.27
C ASN A 20 -16.28 7.72 18.03
N ALA A 21 -17.54 7.28 18.02
CA ALA A 21 -18.69 8.13 17.75
C ALA A 21 -19.63 8.29 18.95
N GLY A 22 -19.49 7.47 19.99
CA GLY A 22 -20.26 7.57 21.23
C GLY A 22 -21.54 6.76 21.26
N ASP A 23 -22.26 6.84 22.37
CA ASP A 23 -23.44 6.01 22.65
C ASP A 23 -24.73 6.53 22.00
N HIS A 24 -24.74 7.74 21.45
CA HIS A 24 -25.89 8.34 20.77
C HIS A 24 -26.10 7.79 19.35
N VAL A 25 -25.17 6.98 18.87
CA VAL A 25 -25.24 6.29 17.58
C VAL A 25 -25.27 4.77 17.73
N GLU A 26 -25.70 4.08 16.68
CA GLU A 26 -25.72 2.62 16.59
C GLU A 26 -25.28 2.15 15.20
N VAL A 27 -24.72 0.93 15.14
CA VAL A 27 -24.46 0.25 13.86
C VAL A 27 -25.78 0.08 13.11
N SER A 28 -25.87 0.70 11.93
CA SER A 28 -27.12 0.84 11.17
C SER A 28 -27.18 -0.10 9.97
N TYR A 29 -26.03 -0.49 9.43
CA TYR A 29 -25.92 -1.49 8.38
C TYR A 29 -24.64 -2.32 8.53
N THR A 30 -24.68 -3.55 8.01
CA THR A 30 -23.54 -4.45 7.97
C THR A 30 -23.58 -5.31 6.72
N GLU A 31 -22.43 -5.54 6.09
CA GLU A 31 -22.25 -6.53 5.02
C GLU A 31 -21.08 -7.44 5.36
N ASP A 32 -21.27 -8.74 5.16
CA ASP A 32 -20.28 -9.77 5.49
C ASP A 32 -19.73 -10.36 4.18
N HIS A 33 -18.43 -10.20 3.96
CA HIS A 33 -17.68 -10.67 2.79
C HIS A 33 -16.57 -11.61 3.26
N ASP A 34 -16.00 -12.47 2.41
CA ASP A 34 -15.07 -13.54 2.83
C ASP A 34 -13.99 -13.05 3.82
N ASP A 35 -13.17 -12.07 3.42
CA ASP A 35 -12.08 -11.52 4.22
C ASP A 35 -12.44 -10.23 4.98
N LEU A 36 -13.61 -9.64 4.69
CA LEU A 36 -13.96 -8.28 5.11
C LEU A 36 -15.34 -8.21 5.75
N PHE A 37 -15.50 -7.35 6.76
CA PHE A 37 -16.79 -7.02 7.34
C PHE A 37 -17.00 -5.51 7.21
N VAL A 38 -18.02 -5.10 6.46
CA VAL A 38 -18.33 -3.68 6.27
C VAL A 38 -19.46 -3.31 7.20
N PHE A 39 -19.37 -2.13 7.80
CA PHE A 39 -20.43 -1.57 8.61
C PHE A 39 -20.48 -0.06 8.49
N GLY A 40 -21.57 0.52 8.94
CA GLY A 40 -21.64 1.94 9.26
C GLY A 40 -22.64 2.17 10.36
N TYR A 41 -22.76 3.42 10.78
CA TYR A 41 -23.56 3.78 11.94
C TYR A 41 -24.45 4.97 11.66
N GLN A 42 -25.46 5.16 12.51
CA GLN A 42 -26.43 6.24 12.42
C GLN A 42 -26.86 6.66 13.84
N ALA A 43 -27.39 7.87 13.99
CA ALA A 43 -28.02 8.28 15.24
C ALA A 43 -29.14 7.30 15.65
N LYS A 44 -29.19 6.96 16.94
CA LYS A 44 -30.28 6.15 17.53
C LYS A 44 -31.61 6.89 17.47
N ASP A 45 -31.60 8.21 17.62
CA ASP A 45 -32.78 9.04 17.36
C ASP A 45 -33.00 9.13 15.84
N LYS A 46 -34.01 8.41 15.35
CA LYS A 46 -34.36 8.36 13.92
C LYS A 46 -34.76 9.73 13.34
N LYS A 47 -35.04 10.72 14.17
CA LYS A 47 -35.27 12.11 13.73
C LYS A 47 -33.97 12.80 13.33
N VAL A 48 -32.84 12.36 13.88
CA VAL A 48 -31.51 12.86 13.55
C VAL A 48 -30.94 12.02 12.42
N LYS A 49 -30.67 12.66 11.28
CA LYS A 49 -29.92 12.03 10.19
C LYS A 49 -28.49 12.55 10.20
N LEU A 50 -27.55 11.68 10.56
CA LEU A 50 -26.14 11.94 10.32
C LEU A 50 -25.89 11.90 8.81
N VAL A 51 -25.17 12.92 8.34
CA VAL A 51 -24.64 13.01 6.99
C VAL A 51 -23.13 12.91 7.15
N GLY A 52 -22.46 11.96 6.51
CA GLY A 52 -20.98 12.00 6.46
C GLY A 52 -20.22 10.71 6.74
N GLN A 53 -20.87 9.65 7.23
CA GLN A 53 -20.15 8.43 7.59
C GLN A 53 -20.22 7.46 6.41
N GLY A 54 -19.17 7.46 5.60
CA GLY A 54 -19.00 6.46 4.55
C GLY A 54 -18.85 5.05 5.13
N PRO A 55 -18.54 4.06 4.29
CA PRO A 55 -18.31 2.70 4.75
C PRO A 55 -17.10 2.58 5.66
N ILE A 56 -17.24 1.74 6.68
CA ILE A 56 -16.14 1.34 7.56
C ILE A 56 -15.89 -0.13 7.29
N VAL A 57 -14.65 -0.47 6.98
CA VAL A 57 -14.24 -1.82 6.59
C VAL A 57 -13.34 -2.41 7.67
N LEU A 58 -13.75 -3.54 8.24
CA LEU A 58 -12.97 -4.37 9.14
C LEU A 58 -12.32 -5.52 8.35
N VAL A 59 -11.00 -5.63 8.44
CA VAL A 59 -10.23 -6.77 7.91
C VAL A 59 -10.28 -7.90 8.94
N LYS A 60 -10.95 -9.00 8.61
CA LYS A 60 -11.24 -10.07 9.59
C LYS A 60 -9.99 -10.78 10.12
N LYS A 61 -8.98 -10.90 9.25
CA LYS A 61 -7.76 -11.67 9.54
C LYS A 61 -6.92 -11.06 10.66
N ASP A 62 -6.87 -9.73 10.75
CA ASP A 62 -5.97 -9.00 11.64
C ASP A 62 -6.63 -7.86 12.42
N GLY A 63 -7.93 -7.63 12.21
CA GLY A 63 -8.71 -6.66 12.96
C GLY A 63 -8.51 -5.20 12.54
N ARG A 64 -7.76 -4.92 11.47
CA ARG A 64 -7.59 -3.55 10.97
C ARG A 64 -8.93 -2.94 10.56
N ILE A 65 -9.17 -1.69 10.93
CA ILE A 65 -10.39 -0.94 10.59
C ILE A 65 -10.01 0.26 9.72
N ILE A 66 -10.65 0.38 8.56
CA ILE A 66 -10.43 1.44 7.57
C ILE A 66 -11.73 2.22 7.40
N GLU A 67 -11.68 3.52 7.68
CA GLU A 67 -12.81 4.44 7.50
C GLU A 67 -12.75 5.13 6.14
N TYR A 68 -13.91 5.26 5.50
CA TYR A 68 -14.06 6.03 4.28
C TYR A 68 -15.04 7.20 4.48
N GLY A 69 -14.80 8.29 3.75
CA GLY A 69 -15.71 9.44 3.74
C GLY A 69 -17.04 9.13 3.05
N SER A 70 -18.09 9.92 3.33
CA SER A 70 -19.44 9.70 2.77
C SER A 70 -19.55 9.72 1.25
N ALA A 71 -18.57 10.30 0.54
CA ALA A 71 -18.55 10.29 -0.92
C ALA A 71 -18.18 8.90 -1.48
N THR A 72 -17.53 8.05 -0.69
CA THR A 72 -17.09 6.72 -1.10
C THR A 72 -18.22 5.72 -0.87
N GLY A 73 -18.65 5.02 -1.93
CA GLY A 73 -19.63 3.94 -1.81
C GLY A 73 -19.02 2.64 -1.26
N ILE A 74 -19.85 1.77 -0.67
CA ILE A 74 -19.43 0.46 -0.12
C ILE A 74 -18.60 -0.34 -1.14
N LYS A 75 -19.05 -0.44 -2.39
CA LYS A 75 -18.33 -1.17 -3.45
C LYS A 75 -16.93 -0.60 -3.71
N GLN A 76 -16.79 0.72 -3.73
CA GLN A 76 -15.51 1.35 -3.96
C GLN A 76 -14.55 1.09 -2.79
N ALA A 77 -15.03 1.26 -1.55
CA ALA A 77 -14.24 0.94 -0.36
C ALA A 77 -13.75 -0.52 -0.35
N LEU A 78 -14.65 -1.47 -0.68
CA LEU A 78 -14.28 -2.88 -0.80
C LEU A 78 -13.19 -3.11 -1.85
N ILE A 79 -13.33 -2.53 -3.05
CA ILE A 79 -12.33 -2.66 -4.12
C ILE A 79 -10.97 -2.11 -3.66
N GLU A 80 -10.97 -0.94 -3.03
CA GLU A 80 -9.73 -0.32 -2.54
C GLU A 80 -9.03 -1.16 -1.47
N VAL A 81 -9.78 -1.65 -0.46
CA VAL A 81 -9.21 -2.51 0.59
C VAL A 81 -8.72 -3.84 0.02
N ILE A 82 -9.50 -4.50 -0.84
CA ILE A 82 -9.12 -5.79 -1.45
C ILE A 82 -7.85 -5.62 -2.29
N ASN A 83 -7.76 -4.56 -3.10
CA ASN A 83 -6.58 -4.29 -3.92
C ASN A 83 -5.34 -4.08 -3.04
N LYS A 84 -5.45 -3.30 -1.95
CA LYS A 84 -4.33 -3.11 -1.03
C LYS A 84 -3.92 -4.42 -0.33
N LEU A 85 -4.88 -5.21 0.15
CA LEU A 85 -4.60 -6.50 0.78
C LEU A 85 -3.93 -7.49 -0.18
N ASN A 86 -4.33 -7.51 -1.45
CA ASN A 86 -3.70 -8.39 -2.45
C ASN A 86 -2.25 -7.98 -2.74
N LYS A 87 -1.97 -6.68 -2.87
CA LYS A 87 -0.60 -6.18 -3.02
C LYS A 87 0.24 -6.49 -1.79
N GLU A 88 -0.28 -6.24 -0.59
CA GLU A 88 0.40 -6.57 0.67
C GLU A 88 0.73 -8.06 0.75
N ARG A 89 -0.20 -8.95 0.38
CA ARG A 89 0.02 -10.40 0.35
C ARG A 89 1.17 -10.79 -0.58
N LEU A 90 1.24 -10.20 -1.77
CA LEU A 90 2.32 -10.45 -2.74
C LEU A 90 3.67 -9.95 -2.21
N ILE A 91 3.73 -8.72 -1.70
CA ILE A 91 4.96 -8.11 -1.18
C ILE A 91 5.47 -8.87 0.06
N ARG A 92 4.57 -9.38 0.91
CA ARG A 92 4.93 -10.17 2.09
C ARG A 92 5.60 -11.52 1.80
N ILE A 93 5.61 -11.97 0.54
CA ILE A 93 6.44 -13.12 0.12
C ILE A 93 7.93 -12.77 0.26
N TYR A 94 8.31 -11.53 0.01
CA TYR A 94 9.68 -11.02 0.07
C TYR A 94 9.97 -10.29 1.39
N TYR A 95 9.01 -9.53 1.91
CA TYR A 95 9.15 -8.77 3.15
C TYR A 95 7.99 -9.05 4.11
N LYS A 96 8.14 -10.08 4.95
CA LYS A 96 7.07 -10.68 5.77
C LYS A 96 6.28 -9.68 6.62
N ASP A 97 6.96 -8.66 7.12
CA ASP A 97 6.40 -7.66 8.03
C ASP A 97 5.85 -6.42 7.30
N TYR A 98 5.79 -6.45 5.96
CA TYR A 98 5.29 -5.33 5.15
C TYR A 98 3.84 -4.98 5.52
N ASP A 99 3.65 -3.77 6.00
CA ASP A 99 2.34 -3.17 6.23
C ASP A 99 2.10 -2.08 5.17
N ILE A 100 1.16 -2.32 4.25
CA ILE A 100 0.82 -1.40 3.16
C ILE A 100 0.16 -0.10 3.66
N TRP A 101 -0.33 -0.10 4.90
CA TRP A 101 -0.87 1.09 5.54
C TRP A 101 0.22 1.90 6.23
N ASN A 102 1.35 1.28 6.54
CA ASN A 102 2.54 1.96 7.04
C ASN A 102 3.34 2.51 5.85
N GLY A 103 3.06 3.73 5.40
CA GLY A 103 3.75 4.34 4.26
C GLY A 103 5.20 4.80 4.55
N LYS A 104 5.98 4.05 5.32
CA LYS A 104 7.26 4.46 5.94
C LYS A 104 8.44 3.54 5.58
N TYR A 105 8.63 3.19 4.32
CA TYR A 105 9.77 2.37 3.91
C TYR A 105 10.72 3.12 2.97
N ASN A 106 12.02 2.95 3.20
CA ASN A 106 13.04 3.18 2.20
C ASN A 106 13.18 1.90 1.37
N LEU A 107 13.30 2.02 0.06
CA LEU A 107 13.66 0.93 -0.84
C LEU A 107 15.16 0.96 -1.07
N ILE A 108 15.83 -0.15 -0.82
CA ILE A 108 17.26 -0.32 -1.05
C ILE A 108 17.43 -1.38 -2.12
N ILE A 109 18.00 -0.96 -3.25
CA ILE A 109 18.40 -1.86 -4.33
C ILE A 109 19.85 -2.26 -4.07
N ASN A 110 20.08 -3.54 -3.76
CA ASN A 110 21.37 -4.03 -3.26
C ASN A 110 22.32 -4.43 -4.38
N GLU A 111 21.82 -5.10 -5.42
CA GLU A 111 22.63 -5.61 -6.53
C GLU A 111 21.75 -5.72 -7.78
N VAL A 112 22.32 -5.39 -8.94
CA VAL A 112 21.61 -5.43 -10.24
C VAL A 112 22.30 -6.38 -11.22
N ASP A 113 23.63 -6.32 -11.30
CA ASP A 113 24.35 -6.79 -12.48
C ASP A 113 25.37 -7.90 -12.22
N ASP A 114 26.15 -7.87 -11.13
CA ASP A 114 27.33 -8.74 -10.99
C ASP A 114 26.96 -10.24 -11.00
N TYR A 115 25.96 -10.66 -10.21
CA TYR A 115 25.49 -12.05 -10.21
C TYR A 115 24.90 -12.52 -11.57
N TRP A 116 24.13 -11.68 -12.27
CA TRP A 116 23.41 -12.10 -13.49
C TRP A 116 24.26 -12.02 -14.75
N GLU A 117 25.17 -11.07 -14.81
CA GLU A 117 26.14 -10.96 -15.89
C GLU A 117 27.12 -12.14 -15.86
N GLU A 118 27.62 -12.51 -14.68
CA GLU A 118 28.55 -13.65 -14.53
C GLU A 118 27.91 -15.01 -14.86
N ILE A 119 26.62 -15.20 -14.55
CA ILE A 119 25.95 -16.51 -14.70
C ILE A 119 25.27 -16.64 -16.06
N MET A 120 24.66 -15.57 -16.58
CA MET A 120 23.80 -15.65 -17.77
C MET A 120 24.11 -14.63 -18.86
N GLY A 121 25.00 -13.64 -18.63
CA GLY A 121 25.32 -12.60 -19.61
C GLY A 121 24.11 -11.74 -20.01
N ILE A 122 23.20 -11.51 -19.06
CA ILE A 122 21.96 -10.73 -19.25
C ILE A 122 21.88 -9.50 -18.33
N GLY A 123 22.98 -9.10 -17.70
CA GLY A 123 23.01 -7.97 -16.76
C GLY A 123 22.49 -6.69 -17.39
N GLU A 124 22.94 -6.37 -18.61
CA GLU A 124 22.46 -5.16 -19.32
C GLU A 124 20.94 -5.17 -19.58
N LEU A 125 20.34 -6.34 -19.83
CA LEU A 125 18.89 -6.45 -20.03
C LEU A 125 18.12 -6.25 -18.72
N ILE A 126 18.62 -6.81 -17.62
CA ILE A 126 18.02 -6.64 -16.28
C ILE A 126 18.12 -5.18 -15.84
N LEU A 127 19.27 -4.54 -16.07
CA LEU A 127 19.45 -3.12 -15.80
C LEU A 127 18.45 -2.28 -16.59
N GLU A 128 18.27 -2.55 -17.90
CA GLU A 128 17.31 -1.83 -18.73
C GLU A 128 15.86 -2.01 -18.23
N GLU A 129 15.46 -3.24 -17.88
CA GLU A 129 14.15 -3.54 -17.32
C GLU A 129 13.91 -2.77 -16.02
N LEU A 130 14.87 -2.78 -15.10
CA LEU A 130 14.79 -2.06 -13.83
C LEU A 130 14.68 -0.56 -14.04
N VAL A 131 15.50 0.02 -14.91
CA VAL A 131 15.45 1.45 -15.26
C VAL A 131 14.07 1.81 -15.80
N ASN A 132 13.50 0.99 -16.69
CA ASN A 132 12.17 1.22 -17.23
C ASN A 132 11.07 1.20 -16.16
N ILE A 133 11.14 0.29 -15.19
CA ILE A 133 10.21 0.23 -14.05
C ILE A 133 10.33 1.50 -13.20
N LEU A 134 11.55 1.89 -12.82
CA LEU A 134 11.77 3.07 -11.98
C LEU A 134 11.31 4.35 -12.70
N LEU A 135 11.56 4.48 -14.00
CA LEU A 135 11.04 5.60 -14.80
C LEU A 135 9.51 5.61 -14.85
N LYS A 136 8.86 4.45 -15.04
CA LYS A 136 7.39 4.32 -15.03
C LYS A 136 6.78 4.84 -13.73
N HIS A 137 7.43 4.57 -12.60
CA HIS A 137 6.98 5.01 -11.26
C HIS A 137 7.44 6.41 -10.88
N LYS A 138 8.12 7.12 -11.79
CA LYS A 138 8.62 8.49 -11.58
C LYS A 138 9.39 8.61 -10.27
N ILE A 139 10.40 7.76 -10.09
CA ILE A 139 11.27 7.84 -8.92
C ILE A 139 11.93 9.22 -8.88
N TYR A 140 11.91 9.86 -7.71
CA TYR A 140 12.52 11.15 -7.50
C TYR A 140 13.62 11.16 -6.45
N ASN A 141 14.52 12.13 -6.61
CA ASN A 141 15.54 12.54 -5.69
C ASN A 141 15.36 14.02 -5.36
N SER A 142 14.88 14.29 -4.14
CA SER A 142 14.64 15.64 -3.64
C SER A 142 15.89 16.53 -3.65
N SER A 143 17.09 15.95 -3.62
CA SER A 143 18.36 16.68 -3.69
C SER A 143 18.62 17.31 -5.07
N LEU A 144 17.90 16.88 -6.11
CA LEU A 144 18.03 17.41 -7.47
C LEU A 144 17.06 18.56 -7.76
N TYR A 145 16.24 18.95 -6.78
CA TYR A 145 15.24 20.01 -6.96
C TYR A 145 15.89 21.36 -7.34
N ASP A 146 15.50 21.86 -8.50
CA ASP A 146 15.79 23.19 -9.02
C ASP A 146 14.48 23.95 -9.23
N SER A 147 14.34 25.11 -8.59
CA SER A 147 13.15 25.97 -8.72
C SER A 147 12.90 26.46 -10.16
N ASN A 148 13.92 26.47 -11.02
CA ASN A 148 13.78 26.87 -12.43
C ASN A 148 13.36 25.71 -13.34
N ASN A 149 13.48 24.47 -12.86
CA ASN A 149 13.04 23.27 -13.57
C ASN A 149 12.27 22.36 -12.61
N PRO A 150 10.94 22.49 -12.54
CA PRO A 150 10.11 21.69 -11.64
C PRO A 150 10.22 20.18 -11.87
N GLU A 151 10.74 19.68 -13.00
CA GLU A 151 10.90 18.24 -13.24
C GLU A 151 12.27 17.70 -12.81
N SER A 152 13.18 18.58 -12.38
CA SER A 152 14.57 18.23 -12.02
C SER A 152 14.68 17.24 -10.86
N TYR A 153 13.66 17.14 -10.01
CA TYR A 153 13.66 16.20 -8.89
C TYR A 153 13.43 14.75 -9.35
N TYR A 154 12.94 14.49 -10.57
CA TYR A 154 12.81 13.13 -11.10
C TYR A 154 14.13 12.65 -11.69
N TYR A 155 14.42 11.35 -11.53
CA TYR A 155 15.57 10.77 -12.20
C TYR A 155 15.36 10.68 -13.72
N THR A 156 16.41 10.96 -14.49
CA THR A 156 16.48 10.59 -15.91
C THR A 156 16.95 9.14 -16.10
N LYS A 157 16.79 8.60 -17.32
CA LYS A 157 17.28 7.27 -17.69
C LYS A 157 18.78 7.13 -17.38
N GLU A 158 19.58 8.08 -17.84
CA GLU A 158 21.04 8.07 -17.67
C GLU A 158 21.46 8.18 -16.20
N GLN A 159 20.71 8.93 -15.40
CA GLN A 159 20.96 9.04 -13.97
C GLN A 159 20.65 7.73 -13.23
N LEU A 160 19.55 7.05 -13.58
CA LEU A 160 19.22 5.74 -13.01
C LEU A 160 20.25 4.68 -13.42
N GLU A 161 20.59 4.58 -14.70
CA GLU A 161 21.62 3.65 -15.20
C GLU A 161 22.94 3.84 -14.45
N LYS A 162 23.35 5.09 -14.23
CA LYS A 162 24.57 5.39 -13.49
C LYS A 162 24.47 5.02 -12.01
N ALA A 163 23.33 5.31 -11.37
CA ALA A 163 23.13 5.06 -9.95
C ALA A 163 23.02 3.55 -9.64
N LEU A 164 22.35 2.79 -10.51
CA LEU A 164 22.16 1.35 -10.37
C LEU A 164 23.44 0.55 -10.59
N LYS A 165 24.38 1.06 -11.40
CA LYS A 165 25.75 0.51 -11.53
C LYS A 165 26.64 0.79 -10.31
N GLN A 166 26.15 1.55 -9.32
CA GLN A 166 26.86 1.88 -8.08
C GLN A 166 26.04 1.48 -6.85
N PRO A 167 25.75 0.18 -6.66
CA PRO A 167 24.95 -0.27 -5.54
C PRO A 167 25.61 0.02 -4.17
N PRO A 168 24.81 0.13 -3.08
CA PRO A 168 23.35 0.09 -3.09
C PRO A 168 22.73 1.43 -3.51
N LEU A 169 21.65 1.39 -4.30
CA LEU A 169 20.81 2.57 -4.53
C LEU A 169 19.73 2.64 -3.45
N ILE A 170 19.82 3.67 -2.60
CA ILE A 170 18.86 3.91 -1.51
C ILE A 170 17.85 4.97 -1.98
N LEU A 171 16.59 4.56 -2.05
CA LEU A 171 15.45 5.42 -2.36
C LEU A 171 14.66 5.69 -1.07
N GLU A 172 14.78 6.91 -0.55
CA GLU A 172 14.19 7.31 0.74
C GLU A 172 12.68 7.52 0.66
N ARG A 173 11.92 7.08 1.66
CA ARG A 173 10.44 7.10 1.81
C ARG A 173 9.63 7.95 0.83
N HIS A 174 9.96 9.22 0.71
CA HIS A 174 9.39 10.13 -0.27
C HIS A 174 10.18 10.04 -1.56
N PHE A 175 10.25 8.88 -2.20
CA PHE A 175 10.94 8.74 -3.49
C PHE A 175 9.96 8.37 -4.61
N CYS A 176 8.75 7.92 -4.25
CA CYS A 176 7.65 7.67 -5.17
C CYS A 176 6.31 7.81 -4.43
N GLU A 177 5.25 8.18 -5.14
CA GLU A 177 3.91 8.33 -4.54
C GLU A 177 3.24 6.98 -4.22
N LYS A 178 3.61 5.90 -4.92
CA LYS A 178 2.96 4.59 -4.83
C LYS A 178 3.99 3.46 -4.75
N LEU A 179 4.63 3.36 -3.59
CA LEU A 179 5.63 2.32 -3.33
C LEU A 179 5.07 0.92 -3.58
N GLU A 180 3.83 0.64 -3.17
CA GLU A 180 3.23 -0.68 -3.38
C GLU A 180 3.13 -1.07 -4.86
N ASP A 181 2.91 -0.11 -5.75
CA ASP A 181 2.80 -0.38 -7.19
C ASP A 181 4.18 -0.66 -7.80
N LEU A 182 5.20 0.09 -7.35
CA LEU A 182 6.58 -0.15 -7.71
C LEU A 182 7.03 -1.54 -7.28
N LEU A 183 6.79 -1.93 -6.02
CA LEU A 183 7.21 -3.22 -5.49
C LEU A 183 6.55 -4.39 -6.24
N VAL A 184 5.28 -4.26 -6.59
CA VAL A 184 4.59 -5.27 -7.42
C VAL A 184 5.23 -5.37 -8.81
N ASP A 185 5.49 -4.25 -9.49
CA ASP A 185 6.12 -4.28 -10.81
C ASP A 185 7.55 -4.85 -10.77
N LEU A 186 8.32 -4.56 -9.72
CA LEU A 186 9.65 -5.15 -9.49
C LEU A 186 9.56 -6.67 -9.36
N ILE A 187 8.63 -7.16 -8.53
CA ILE A 187 8.38 -8.60 -8.33
C ILE A 187 7.95 -9.28 -9.64
N ASP A 188 7.03 -8.65 -10.38
CA ASP A 188 6.47 -9.21 -11.60
C ASP A 188 7.47 -9.23 -12.76
N THR A 189 8.41 -8.28 -12.78
CA THR A 189 9.45 -8.21 -13.83
C THR A 189 10.61 -9.15 -13.53
N ASN A 190 11.16 -9.10 -12.32
CA ASN A 190 12.24 -10.01 -11.92
C ASN A 190 12.14 -10.36 -10.43
N MET A 191 11.55 -11.53 -10.16
CA MET A 191 11.39 -12.07 -8.81
C MET A 191 12.70 -12.35 -8.06
N TYR A 192 13.84 -12.38 -8.76
CA TYR A 192 15.14 -12.66 -8.16
C TYR A 192 15.98 -11.40 -7.94
N PHE A 193 15.41 -10.23 -8.18
CA PHE A 193 16.06 -8.96 -7.93
C PHE A 193 16.33 -8.78 -6.43
N ASP A 194 17.56 -8.40 -6.05
CA ASP A 194 17.93 -8.20 -4.65
C ASP A 194 17.61 -6.76 -4.22
N TRP A 195 16.44 -6.61 -3.60
CA TRP A 195 16.02 -5.40 -2.94
C TRP A 195 15.55 -5.67 -1.52
N THR A 196 15.68 -4.66 -0.67
CA THR A 196 15.24 -4.71 0.73
C THR A 196 14.45 -3.47 1.10
N LEU A 197 13.56 -3.62 2.08
CA LEU A 197 12.85 -2.50 2.69
C LEU A 197 13.41 -2.21 4.07
N SER A 198 13.65 -0.93 4.35
CA SER A 198 14.05 -0.45 5.66
C SER A 198 13.00 0.51 6.21
N GLU A 199 12.46 0.20 7.38
CA GLU A 199 11.49 1.07 8.05
C GLU A 199 12.13 2.38 8.49
N THR A 200 11.49 3.49 8.14
CA THR A 200 11.86 4.82 8.63
C THR A 200 11.31 5.04 10.03
N LYS A 201 12.21 5.38 10.97
CA LYS A 201 11.85 5.70 12.36
C LYS A 201 11.15 7.06 12.46
#